data_AF-A0A7Z9HEP0-F1
#
_entry.id   AF-A0A7Z9HEP0-F1
#
_cell.length_a   1.000
_cell.length_b   1.000
_cell.length_c   1.000
_cell.angle_alpha   90.00
_cell.angle_beta   90.00
_cell.angle_gamma   90.00
#
_symmetry.space_group_name_H-M   'P 1'
#
loop_
_entity.id
_entity.type
_entity.pdbx_description
1 polymer ?
#
loop_
_entity_poly.entity_id
_entity_poly.type
_entity_poly.pdbx_seq_one_letter_code
_entity_poly.pdbx_strand_id
1 'polypeptide(L)'
;MPKKLPKIILFLGLLFFIAGCSATKLFYSYGDSIASWQLDSYFDLTNEQEEWVEERMRMHLEWHRNEELPRYRRFLLDIQKSAKDGLTMSELDEGFSRFGTKVGRIFERLIPDAALFLSEISPEQINNLERVMAEENEEMMKRMENQQERLQERHENFWEQMEDWFGEFSISQREQITELQTKWFTESPDPSAERMERRRKSQPQFLALLRSVSKKKELEKWFRQWFLSWEGETNPARKARIIRNKKRILLIDAILTPGQRLHAVRELDDWVEILEETIENP
;
A
#
# COMPACT_ATOMS: atom_id res chain seq x y z
N MET A 1 5.17 27.32 15.08
CA MET A 1 5.86 26.37 14.19
C MET A 1 4.99 25.14 14.09
N PRO A 2 4.23 24.96 12.99
CA PRO A 2 3.27 23.87 12.91
C PRO A 2 4.02 22.54 12.85
N LYS A 3 3.56 21.60 13.68
CA LYS A 3 4.15 20.29 13.95
C LYS A 3 4.17 19.47 12.66
N LYS A 4 5.33 18.90 12.31
CA LYS A 4 5.58 18.07 11.13
C LYS A 4 4.54 16.93 11.07
N LEU A 5 3.79 16.83 9.96
CA LEU A 5 2.82 15.77 9.69
C LEU A 5 3.54 14.42 9.50
N PRO A 6 3.33 13.40 10.35
CA PRO A 6 3.90 12.09 10.14
C PRO A 6 2.84 11.15 9.55
N LYS A 7 2.33 11.40 8.32
CA LYS A 7 1.31 10.53 7.67
C LYS A 7 1.40 10.38 6.14
N ILE A 8 2.54 10.64 5.50
CA ILE A 8 2.58 10.58 4.02
C ILE A 8 2.69 9.15 3.45
N ILE A 9 3.19 8.18 4.21
CA ILE A 9 3.20 6.75 3.81
C ILE A 9 1.82 6.09 4.02
N LEU A 10 0.90 6.76 4.72
CA LEU A 10 -0.52 6.39 4.76
C LEU A 10 -1.25 6.95 3.53
N PHE A 11 -0.77 8.02 2.89
CA PHE A 11 -1.51 8.68 1.81
C PHE A 11 -1.61 7.79 0.54
N LEU A 12 -0.55 7.12 0.11
CA LEU A 12 -0.61 6.28 -1.11
C LEU A 12 -1.31 4.91 -0.93
N GLY A 13 -1.46 4.42 0.31
CA GLY A 13 -2.13 3.16 0.63
C GLY A 13 -3.55 3.32 1.20
N LEU A 14 -3.86 4.48 1.78
CA LEU A 14 -5.16 4.80 2.38
C LEU A 14 -6.03 5.68 1.46
N LEU A 15 -5.47 6.28 0.40
CA LEU A 15 -6.25 6.88 -0.70
C LEU A 15 -7.14 5.86 -1.44
N PHE A 16 -6.96 4.57 -1.19
CA PHE A 16 -7.82 3.50 -1.72
C PHE A 16 -8.94 3.06 -0.79
N PHE A 17 -9.05 3.59 0.43
CA PHE A 17 -9.98 3.01 1.39
C PHE A 17 -10.91 3.97 2.11
N ILE A 18 -10.63 5.28 2.20
CA ILE A 18 -11.57 6.18 2.89
C ILE A 18 -11.49 7.59 2.28
N ALA A 19 -12.60 8.03 1.67
CA ALA A 19 -12.95 9.41 1.24
C ALA A 19 -13.19 9.64 -0.26
N GLY A 20 -14.22 9.01 -0.84
CA GLY A 20 -15.08 9.56 -1.90
C GLY A 20 -14.44 9.92 -3.25
N CYS A 21 -15.27 10.19 -4.25
CA CYS A 21 -14.82 10.63 -5.59
C CYS A 21 -13.81 11.81 -5.52
N SER A 22 -13.85 12.63 -4.45
CA SER A 22 -12.96 13.78 -4.26
C SER A 22 -11.49 13.40 -4.08
N ALA A 23 -11.16 12.37 -3.30
CA ALA A 23 -9.77 11.96 -3.10
C ALA A 23 -9.18 11.33 -4.37
N THR A 24 -9.95 10.48 -5.05
CA THR A 24 -9.55 9.90 -6.34
C THR A 24 -9.33 10.99 -7.38
N LYS A 25 -10.27 11.95 -7.50
CA LYS A 25 -10.12 13.08 -8.40
C LYS A 25 -8.88 13.92 -8.08
N LEU A 26 -8.66 14.25 -6.81
CA LEU A 26 -7.46 14.99 -6.39
C LEU A 26 -6.18 14.23 -6.74
N PHE A 27 -6.14 12.91 -6.56
CA PHE A 27 -4.99 12.09 -6.91
C PHE A 27 -4.69 12.14 -8.41
N TYR A 28 -5.69 12.02 -9.29
CA TYR A 28 -5.43 12.11 -10.73
C TYR A 28 -5.22 13.52 -11.25
N SER A 29 -5.71 14.55 -10.54
CA SER A 29 -5.52 15.95 -10.91
C SER A 29 -4.20 16.55 -10.42
N TYR A 30 -3.64 16.04 -9.33
CA TYR A 30 -2.44 16.62 -8.68
C TYR A 30 -1.37 15.57 -8.31
N GLY A 31 -1.55 14.32 -8.72
CA GLY A 31 -0.66 13.22 -8.32
C GLY A 31 0.77 13.38 -8.84
N ASP A 32 0.95 14.07 -9.95
CA ASP A 32 2.23 14.51 -10.50
C ASP A 32 2.95 15.48 -9.57
N SER A 33 2.33 16.59 -9.19
CA SER A 33 2.93 17.55 -8.25
C SER A 33 3.13 16.95 -6.85
N ILE A 34 2.22 16.08 -6.39
CA ILE A 34 2.39 15.35 -5.12
C ILE A 34 3.62 14.44 -5.18
N ALA A 35 3.82 13.73 -6.29
CA ALA A 35 4.99 12.87 -6.48
C ALA A 35 6.29 13.68 -6.52
N SER A 36 6.29 14.81 -7.24
CA SER A 36 7.42 15.75 -7.30
C SER A 36 7.79 16.26 -5.92
N TRP A 37 6.81 16.79 -5.17
CA TRP A 37 6.99 17.27 -3.80
C TRP A 37 7.50 16.17 -2.86
N GLN A 38 7.02 14.93 -3.02
CA GLN A 38 7.51 13.83 -2.21
C GLN A 38 8.96 13.49 -2.54
N LEU A 39 9.34 13.44 -3.81
CA LEU A 39 10.72 13.15 -4.22
C LEU A 39 11.67 14.29 -3.82
N ASP A 40 11.23 15.55 -3.88
CA ASP A 40 11.95 16.70 -3.34
C ASP A 40 12.30 16.53 -1.86
N SER A 41 11.35 16.07 -1.04
CA SER A 41 11.62 15.82 0.38
C SER A 41 12.74 14.81 0.65
N TYR A 42 13.07 13.94 -0.32
CA TYR A 42 14.15 12.95 -0.22
C TYR A 42 15.43 13.37 -0.93
N PHE A 43 15.32 14.06 -2.06
CA PHE A 43 16.43 14.28 -2.99
C PHE A 43 16.85 15.74 -3.14
N ASP A 44 16.08 16.71 -2.63
CA ASP A 44 16.31 18.15 -2.84
C ASP A 44 16.42 18.41 -4.36
N LEU A 45 15.27 18.34 -5.03
CA LEU A 45 15.22 18.31 -6.49
C LEU A 45 15.66 19.66 -7.07
N THR A 46 16.30 19.62 -8.24
CA THR A 46 16.41 20.82 -9.07
C THR A 46 15.09 21.06 -9.80
N ASN A 47 14.84 22.31 -10.23
CA ASN A 47 13.65 22.63 -11.04
C ASN A 47 13.52 21.72 -12.28
N GLU A 48 14.63 21.38 -12.94
CA GLU A 48 14.63 20.46 -14.09
C GLU A 48 14.20 19.04 -13.70
N GLN A 49 14.63 18.57 -12.52
CA GLN A 49 14.20 17.27 -11.99
C GLN A 49 12.73 17.29 -11.55
N GLU A 50 12.24 18.38 -10.96
CA GLU A 50 10.83 18.56 -10.62
C GLU A 50 9.95 18.48 -11.88
N GLU A 51 10.26 19.29 -12.90
CA GLU A 51 9.54 19.28 -14.19
C GLU A 51 9.57 17.89 -14.84
N TRP A 52 10.72 17.21 -14.79
CA TRP A 52 10.85 15.86 -15.31
C TRP A 52 9.97 14.86 -14.54
N VAL A 53 9.96 14.91 -13.21
CA VAL A 53 9.13 14.02 -12.38
C VAL A 53 7.64 14.24 -12.65
N GLU A 54 7.20 15.49 -12.69
CA GLU A 54 5.79 15.82 -12.94
C GLU A 54 5.35 15.27 -14.31
N GLU A 55 6.14 15.50 -15.36
CA GLU A 55 5.84 15.02 -16.70
C GLU A 55 5.75 13.48 -16.75
N ARG A 56 6.74 12.78 -16.18
CA ARG A 56 6.74 11.30 -16.16
C ARG A 56 5.56 10.77 -15.34
N MET A 57 5.26 11.39 -14.20
CA MET A 57 4.16 10.95 -13.35
C MET A 57 2.81 11.16 -14.03
N ARG A 58 2.61 12.29 -14.73
CA ARG A 58 1.42 12.54 -15.53
C ARG A 58 1.18 11.42 -16.56
N MET A 59 2.23 10.99 -17.27
CA MET A 59 2.15 9.85 -18.20
C MET A 59 1.83 8.52 -17.51
N HIS A 60 2.33 8.29 -16.29
CA HIS A 60 2.02 7.09 -15.53
C HIS A 60 0.59 7.08 -14.99
N LEU A 61 0.09 8.22 -14.54
CA LEU A 61 -1.29 8.40 -14.07
C LEU A 61 -2.29 8.20 -15.22
N GLU A 62 -2.00 8.77 -16.40
CA GLU A 62 -2.81 8.56 -17.59
C GLU A 62 -2.84 7.09 -18.01
N TRP A 63 -1.68 6.41 -18.02
CA TRP A 63 -1.62 4.98 -18.27
C TRP A 63 -2.43 4.19 -17.23
N HIS A 64 -2.27 4.50 -15.94
CA HIS A 64 -2.97 3.79 -14.87
C HIS A 64 -4.49 3.96 -14.99
N ARG A 65 -4.95 5.18 -15.30
CA ARG A 65 -6.36 5.49 -15.57
C ARG A 65 -6.90 4.67 -16.74
N ASN A 66 -6.19 4.63 -17.86
CA ASN A 66 -6.69 4.01 -19.09
C ASN A 66 -6.54 2.47 -19.12
N GLU A 67 -5.55 1.92 -18.41
CA GLU A 67 -5.21 0.49 -18.50
C GLU A 67 -5.50 -0.29 -17.21
N GLU A 68 -5.20 0.27 -16.05
CA GLU A 68 -5.34 -0.44 -14.77
C GLU A 68 -6.72 -0.26 -14.15
N LEU A 69 -7.29 0.95 -14.15
CA LEU A 69 -8.62 1.17 -13.55
C LEU A 69 -9.72 0.31 -14.19
N PRO A 70 -9.78 0.10 -15.53
CA PRO A 70 -10.74 -0.84 -16.11
C PRO A 70 -10.56 -2.29 -15.62
N ARG A 71 -9.31 -2.70 -15.32
CA ARG A 71 -9.01 -4.03 -14.74
C ARG A 71 -9.41 -4.09 -13.27
N TYR A 72 -9.35 -2.98 -12.55
CA TYR A 72 -9.76 -2.89 -11.15
C TYR A 72 -11.27 -2.99 -11.07
N ARG A 73 -11.97 -2.19 -11.87
CA ARG A 73 -13.42 -2.24 -12.04
C ARG A 73 -13.91 -3.67 -12.34
N ARG A 74 -13.32 -4.33 -13.35
CA ARG A 74 -13.69 -5.72 -13.67
C ARG A 74 -13.46 -6.67 -12.50
N PHE A 75 -12.39 -6.48 -11.73
CA PHE A 75 -12.11 -7.27 -10.55
C PHE A 75 -13.16 -7.08 -9.44
N LEU A 76 -13.57 -5.84 -9.18
CA LEU A 76 -14.64 -5.56 -8.20
C LEU A 76 -15.97 -6.17 -8.65
N LEU A 77 -16.35 -6.01 -9.93
CA LEU A 77 -17.56 -6.63 -10.50
C LEU A 77 -17.57 -8.16 -10.40
N ASP A 78 -16.40 -8.81 -10.51
CA ASP A 78 -16.29 -10.25 -10.33
C ASP A 78 -16.49 -10.65 -8.85
N ILE A 79 -15.91 -9.89 -7.92
CA ILE A 79 -16.11 -10.11 -6.46
C ILE A 79 -17.59 -9.95 -6.09
N GLN A 80 -18.27 -8.92 -6.60
CA GLN A 80 -19.68 -8.68 -6.30
C GLN A 80 -20.58 -9.85 -6.70
N LYS A 81 -20.24 -10.57 -7.77
CA LYS A 81 -20.99 -11.75 -8.23
C LYS A 81 -20.85 -12.94 -7.28
N SER A 82 -19.72 -13.08 -6.59
CA SER A 82 -19.42 -14.22 -5.71
C SER A 82 -19.50 -13.89 -4.21
N ALA A 83 -19.78 -12.64 -3.81
CA ALA A 83 -19.71 -12.23 -2.41
C ALA A 83 -20.91 -12.62 -1.53
N LYS A 84 -21.93 -13.32 -2.06
CA LYS A 84 -23.22 -13.52 -1.36
C LYS A 84 -23.31 -14.78 -0.50
N ASP A 85 -22.56 -15.82 -0.80
CA ASP A 85 -22.63 -17.14 -0.16
C ASP A 85 -21.41 -17.47 0.73
N GLY A 86 -20.58 -16.47 1.02
CA GLY A 86 -19.39 -16.59 1.87
C GLY A 86 -18.13 -16.85 1.06
N LEU A 87 -16.98 -16.68 1.70
CA LEU A 87 -15.68 -16.79 1.04
C LEU A 87 -15.10 -18.20 1.16
N THR A 88 -14.49 -18.69 0.08
CA THR A 88 -13.66 -19.89 0.09
C THR A 88 -12.17 -19.55 0.09
N MET A 89 -11.33 -20.51 0.52
CA MET A 89 -9.87 -20.35 0.41
C MET A 89 -9.42 -20.19 -1.05
N SER A 90 -10.08 -20.87 -1.99
CA SER A 90 -9.74 -20.78 -3.42
C SER A 90 -9.99 -19.39 -3.99
N GLU A 91 -11.11 -18.75 -3.63
CA GLU A 91 -11.42 -17.38 -4.04
C GLU A 91 -10.47 -16.36 -3.41
N LEU A 92 -10.07 -16.57 -2.14
CA LEU A 92 -9.02 -15.76 -1.52
C LEU A 92 -7.66 -15.96 -2.20
N ASP A 93 -7.33 -17.17 -2.64
CA ASP A 93 -6.11 -17.44 -3.38
C ASP A 93 -6.10 -16.73 -4.74
N GLU A 94 -7.20 -16.83 -5.49
CA GLU A 94 -7.38 -16.12 -6.75
C GLU A 94 -7.33 -14.59 -6.57
N GLY A 95 -8.09 -14.06 -5.60
CA GLY A 95 -8.17 -12.62 -5.33
C GLY A 95 -6.81 -12.03 -4.98
N PHE A 96 -6.05 -12.68 -4.09
CA PHE A 96 -4.68 -12.26 -3.75
C PHE A 96 -3.73 -12.35 -4.94
N SER A 97 -3.86 -13.38 -5.80
CA SER A 97 -3.04 -13.51 -7.02
C SER A 97 -3.35 -12.39 -8.03
N ARG A 98 -4.62 -12.10 -8.26
CA ARG A 98 -5.07 -11.02 -9.14
C ARG A 98 -4.65 -9.64 -8.62
N PHE A 99 -4.63 -9.45 -7.31
CA PHE A 99 -4.09 -8.26 -6.67
C PHE A 99 -2.57 -8.14 -6.87
N GLY A 100 -1.80 -9.19 -6.58
CA GLY A 100 -0.34 -9.20 -6.82
C GLY A 100 0.02 -8.88 -8.27
N THR A 101 -0.71 -9.46 -9.23
CA THR A 101 -0.50 -9.17 -10.66
C THR A 101 -0.73 -7.69 -11.01
N LYS A 102 -1.70 -7.02 -10.37
CA LYS A 102 -1.93 -5.56 -10.56
C LYS A 102 -0.75 -4.75 -10.03
N VAL A 103 -0.31 -5.06 -8.82
CA VAL A 103 0.85 -4.42 -8.20
C VAL A 103 2.10 -4.62 -9.07
N GLY A 104 2.35 -5.84 -9.55
CA GLY A 104 3.48 -6.14 -10.44
C GLY A 104 3.48 -5.32 -11.74
N ARG A 105 2.32 -5.09 -12.36
CA ARG A 105 2.22 -4.22 -13.56
C ARG A 105 2.60 -2.77 -13.26
N ILE A 106 2.17 -2.22 -12.12
CA ILE A 106 2.58 -0.89 -11.69
C ILE A 106 4.10 -0.83 -11.49
N PHE A 107 4.68 -1.79 -10.78
CA PHE A 107 6.12 -1.81 -10.55
C PHE A 107 6.92 -1.89 -11.85
N GLU A 108 6.60 -2.85 -12.73
CA GLU A 108 7.30 -2.96 -14.02
C GLU A 108 7.14 -1.71 -14.90
N ARG A 109 6.02 -0.99 -14.79
CA ARG A 109 5.81 0.29 -15.47
C ARG A 109 6.71 1.40 -14.95
N LEU A 110 6.90 1.48 -13.63
CA LEU A 110 7.63 2.58 -12.97
C LEU A 110 9.14 2.38 -12.93
N ILE A 111 9.61 1.12 -12.90
CA ILE A 111 11.04 0.78 -12.71
C ILE A 111 11.98 1.48 -13.71
N PRO A 112 11.71 1.54 -15.03
CA PRO A 112 12.63 2.17 -15.97
C PRO A 112 12.87 3.66 -15.71
N ASP A 113 11.86 4.38 -15.22
CA ASP A 113 11.94 5.81 -14.93
C ASP A 113 12.57 6.06 -13.57
N ALA A 114 12.19 5.27 -12.56
CA ALA A 114 12.85 5.32 -11.25
C ALA A 114 14.36 5.04 -11.38
N ALA A 115 14.76 4.07 -12.20
CA ALA A 115 16.16 3.75 -12.44
C ALA A 115 16.90 4.80 -13.28
N LEU A 116 16.20 5.49 -14.19
CA LEU A 116 16.79 6.61 -14.95
C LEU A 116 17.05 7.79 -14.02
N PHE A 117 16.03 8.23 -13.28
CA PHE A 117 16.13 9.30 -12.29
C PHE A 117 17.30 9.05 -11.32
N LEU A 118 17.34 7.87 -10.70
CA LEU A 118 18.39 7.52 -9.74
C LEU A 118 19.78 7.32 -10.36
N SER A 119 19.90 7.19 -11.68
CA SER A 119 21.19 7.16 -12.35
C SER A 119 21.76 8.56 -12.61
N GLU A 120 20.95 9.59 -12.42
CA GLU A 120 21.28 11.00 -12.71
C GLU A 120 21.38 11.86 -11.43
N ILE A 121 21.07 11.31 -10.26
CA ILE A 121 21.18 12.04 -8.99
C ILE A 121 22.63 12.34 -8.61
N SER A 122 22.85 13.49 -7.96
CA SER A 122 24.18 13.90 -7.53
C SER A 122 24.63 13.23 -6.22
N PRO A 123 25.94 13.22 -5.90
CA PRO A 123 26.44 12.78 -4.59
C PRO A 123 25.78 13.52 -3.40
N GLU A 124 25.48 14.80 -3.54
CA GLU A 124 24.79 15.61 -2.54
C GLU A 124 23.36 15.11 -2.30
N GLN A 125 22.63 14.77 -3.37
CA GLN A 125 21.27 14.22 -3.27
C GLN A 125 21.28 12.84 -2.58
N ILE A 126 22.30 12.01 -2.83
CA ILE A 126 22.49 10.74 -2.12
C ILE A 126 22.72 10.97 -0.62
N ASN A 127 23.50 11.99 -0.25
CA ASN A 127 23.73 12.33 1.15
C ASN A 127 22.46 12.87 1.82
N ASN A 128 21.65 13.65 1.10
CA ASN A 128 20.33 14.09 1.58
C ASN A 128 19.40 12.90 1.83
N LEU A 129 19.33 11.97 0.88
CA LEU A 129 18.55 10.74 1.01
C LEU A 129 18.97 9.93 2.25
N GLU A 130 20.28 9.74 2.48
CA GLU A 130 20.79 9.03 3.66
C GLU A 130 20.38 9.71 4.97
N ARG A 131 20.45 11.04 5.03
CA ARG A 131 20.00 11.82 6.19
C ARG A 131 18.50 11.64 6.44
N VAL A 132 17.67 11.78 5.41
CA VAL A 132 16.21 11.62 5.52
C VAL A 132 15.85 10.19 5.94
N MET A 133 16.53 9.18 5.39
CA MET A 133 16.36 7.78 5.81
C MET A 133 16.68 7.58 7.29
N ALA A 134 17.74 8.21 7.80
CA ALA A 134 18.12 8.13 9.22
C ALA A 134 17.07 8.78 10.13
N GLU A 135 16.57 9.97 9.76
CA GLU A 135 15.51 10.69 10.49
C GLU A 135 14.22 9.86 10.55
N GLU A 136 13.77 9.31 9.43
CA GLU A 136 12.58 8.44 9.39
C GLU A 136 12.74 7.19 10.25
N ASN A 137 13.94 6.59 10.24
CA ASN A 137 14.22 5.40 11.05
C ASN A 137 14.16 5.73 12.55
N GLU A 138 14.64 6.91 12.96
CA GLU A 138 14.53 7.39 14.34
C GLU A 138 13.07 7.62 14.75
N GLU A 139 12.28 8.29 13.90
CA GLU A 139 10.85 8.49 14.14
C GLU A 139 10.08 7.17 14.23
N MET A 140 10.44 6.19 13.39
CA MET A 140 9.86 4.86 13.43
C MET A 140 10.22 4.13 14.73
N MET A 141 11.48 4.23 15.21
CA MET A 141 11.89 3.67 16.49
C MET A 141 11.12 4.29 17.66
N LYS A 142 10.96 5.62 17.69
CA LYS A 142 10.16 6.32 18.71
C LYS A 142 8.70 5.83 18.72
N ARG A 143 8.07 5.71 17.55
CA ARG A 143 6.72 5.13 17.43
C ARG A 143 6.65 3.69 17.92
N MET A 144 7.75 2.94 17.84
CA MET A 144 7.84 1.56 18.32
C MET A 144 7.99 1.44 19.85
N GLU A 145 8.30 2.51 20.59
CA GLU A 145 8.44 2.48 22.05
C GLU A 145 7.08 2.31 22.76
N ASN A 146 6.02 2.97 22.29
CA ASN A 146 4.70 2.89 22.92
C ASN A 146 3.87 1.71 22.40
N GLN A 147 4.15 0.49 22.89
CA GLN A 147 3.46 -0.72 22.44
C GLN A 147 1.95 -0.67 22.67
N GLN A 148 1.50 -0.11 23.79
CA GLN A 148 0.08 -0.07 24.14
C GLN A 148 -0.71 0.82 23.18
N GLU A 149 -0.20 2.01 22.89
CA GLU A 149 -0.82 2.93 21.92
C GLU A 149 -0.94 2.31 20.53
N ARG A 150 0.10 1.60 20.06
CA ARG A 150 0.04 0.91 18.77
C ARG A 150 -0.97 -0.23 18.72
N LEU A 151 -1.11 -0.97 19.81
CA LEU A 151 -2.11 -2.04 19.88
C LEU A 151 -3.52 -1.46 19.90
N GLN A 152 -3.71 -0.36 20.61
CA GLN A 152 -4.97 0.38 20.65
C GLN A 152 -5.34 0.92 19.26
N GLU A 153 -4.43 1.63 18.58
CA GLU A 153 -4.64 2.15 17.22
C GLU A 153 -4.97 1.03 16.23
N ARG A 154 -4.34 -0.15 16.36
CA ARG A 154 -4.66 -1.32 15.52
C ARG A 154 -6.06 -1.86 15.75
N HIS A 155 -6.49 -1.87 17.01
CA HIS A 155 -7.82 -2.34 17.38
C HIS A 155 -8.88 -1.36 16.87
N GLU A 156 -8.67 -0.06 17.06
CA GLU A 156 -9.55 1.01 16.57
C GLU A 156 -9.67 0.97 15.05
N ASN A 157 -8.54 0.99 14.32
CA ASN A 157 -8.54 0.92 12.86
C ASN A 157 -9.19 -0.37 12.35
N PHE A 158 -9.04 -1.49 13.06
CA PHE A 158 -9.72 -2.72 12.64
C PHE A 158 -11.24 -2.58 12.73
N TRP A 159 -11.76 -2.05 13.83
CA TRP A 159 -13.20 -1.92 14.02
C TRP A 159 -13.80 -0.87 13.09
N GLU A 160 -13.12 0.24 12.86
CA GLU A 160 -13.48 1.24 11.85
C GLU A 160 -13.63 0.57 10.48
N GLN A 161 -12.60 -0.15 10.01
CA GLN A 161 -12.66 -0.85 8.74
C GLN A 161 -13.75 -1.94 8.70
N MET A 162 -13.98 -2.65 9.80
CA MET A 162 -15.03 -3.67 9.85
C MET A 162 -16.41 -3.03 9.73
N GLU A 163 -16.65 -1.92 10.42
CA GLU A 163 -17.93 -1.22 10.42
C GLU A 163 -18.20 -0.51 9.10
N ASP A 164 -17.17 0.08 8.47
CA ASP A 164 -17.27 0.65 7.12
C ASP A 164 -17.71 -0.41 6.09
N TRP A 165 -17.06 -1.58 6.10
CA TRP A 165 -17.31 -2.63 5.09
C TRP A 165 -18.53 -3.49 5.36
N PHE A 166 -18.92 -3.70 6.62
CA PHE A 166 -19.94 -4.68 6.97
C PHE A 166 -21.11 -4.08 7.76
N GLY A 167 -21.06 -2.80 8.10
CA GLY A 167 -22.06 -2.13 8.93
C GLY A 167 -21.96 -2.54 10.41
N GLU A 168 -23.06 -2.39 11.14
CA GLU A 168 -23.08 -2.65 12.58
C GLU A 168 -22.89 -4.14 12.92
N PHE A 169 -22.20 -4.38 14.04
CA PHE A 169 -21.99 -5.71 14.62
C PHE A 169 -22.75 -5.83 15.94
N SER A 170 -23.46 -6.96 16.10
CA SER A 170 -24.10 -7.30 17.38
C SER A 170 -23.06 -7.54 18.48
N ILE A 171 -23.49 -7.43 19.75
CA ILE A 171 -22.63 -7.68 20.92
C ILE A 171 -21.94 -9.05 20.82
N SER A 172 -22.70 -10.09 20.47
CA SER A 172 -22.15 -11.45 20.34
C SER A 172 -21.11 -11.58 19.22
N GLN A 173 -21.31 -10.89 18.09
CA GLN A 173 -20.30 -10.89 17.02
C GLN A 173 -19.04 -10.14 17.46
N ARG A 174 -19.18 -9.00 18.16
CA ARG A 174 -18.05 -8.25 18.71
C ARG A 174 -17.23 -9.08 19.68
N GLU A 175 -17.87 -9.83 20.57
CA GLU A 175 -17.20 -10.74 21.51
C GLU A 175 -16.41 -11.83 20.77
N GLN A 176 -17.03 -12.52 19.80
CA GLN A 176 -16.38 -13.57 19.01
C GLN A 176 -15.17 -13.04 18.22
N ILE A 177 -15.32 -11.89 17.57
CA ILE A 177 -14.24 -11.27 16.79
C ILE A 177 -13.10 -10.79 17.70
N THR A 178 -13.42 -10.25 18.87
CA THR A 178 -12.41 -9.80 19.85
C THR A 178 -11.60 -10.98 20.42
N GLU A 179 -12.25 -12.13 20.66
CA GLU A 179 -11.57 -13.35 21.08
C GLU A 179 -10.58 -13.83 20.01
N LEU A 180 -11.02 -13.87 18.74
CA LEU A 180 -10.15 -14.20 17.61
C LEU A 180 -8.97 -13.23 17.51
N GLN A 181 -9.20 -11.92 17.63
CA GLN A 181 -8.14 -10.92 17.60
C GLN A 181 -7.11 -11.09 18.71
N THR A 182 -7.56 -11.32 19.94
CA THR A 182 -6.67 -11.51 21.10
C THR A 182 -5.69 -12.65 20.85
N LYS A 183 -6.19 -13.76 20.28
CA LYS A 183 -5.35 -14.88 19.83
C LYS A 183 -4.41 -14.48 18.69
N TRP A 184 -4.87 -13.67 17.75
CA TRP A 184 -4.05 -13.24 16.61
C TRP A 184 -2.89 -12.32 16.97
N PHE A 185 -3.09 -11.45 17.97
CA PHE A 185 -2.07 -10.55 18.48
C PHE A 185 -0.98 -11.28 19.27
N THR A 186 -1.35 -12.32 20.03
CA THR A 186 -0.38 -13.16 20.74
C THR A 186 0.47 -14.01 19.78
N GLU A 187 -0.12 -14.49 18.69
CA GLU A 187 0.56 -15.35 17.70
C GLU A 187 1.42 -14.60 16.68
N SER A 188 1.31 -13.27 16.56
CA SER A 188 1.98 -12.51 15.50
C SER A 188 2.83 -11.36 16.05
N PRO A 189 4.15 -11.36 15.81
CA PRO A 189 4.99 -10.23 16.18
C PRO A 189 4.56 -8.96 15.43
N ASP A 190 4.86 -7.82 16.03
CA ASP A 190 4.59 -6.49 15.49
C ASP A 190 5.21 -6.33 14.08
N PRO A 191 4.40 -6.08 13.02
CA PRO A 191 4.90 -5.82 11.67
C PRO A 191 5.91 -4.67 11.56
N SER A 192 5.92 -3.73 12.50
CA SER A 192 6.88 -2.62 12.56
C SER A 192 8.30 -3.13 12.82
N ALA A 193 8.50 -4.13 13.67
CA ALA A 193 9.82 -4.71 13.91
C ALA A 193 10.40 -5.37 12.65
N GLU A 194 9.59 -6.15 11.93
CA GLU A 194 10.00 -6.76 10.67
C GLU A 194 10.28 -5.70 9.59
N ARG A 195 9.48 -4.63 9.54
CA ARG A 195 9.71 -3.51 8.62
C ARG A 195 11.03 -2.80 8.93
N MET A 196 11.36 -2.59 10.21
CA MET A 196 12.63 -1.99 10.63
C MET A 196 13.81 -2.89 10.25
N GLU A 197 13.70 -4.19 10.48
CA GLU A 197 14.75 -5.15 10.12
C GLU A 197 15.02 -5.17 8.62
N ARG A 198 13.97 -5.10 7.79
CA ARG A 198 14.12 -4.96 6.33
C ARG A 198 14.84 -3.66 5.96
N ARG A 199 14.43 -2.53 6.55
CA ARG A 199 15.07 -1.22 6.29
C ARG A 199 16.55 -1.23 6.66
N ARG A 200 16.92 -1.78 7.82
CA ARG A 200 18.33 -1.92 8.27
C ARG A 200 19.19 -2.72 7.29
N LYS A 201 18.60 -3.68 6.59
CA LYS A 201 19.29 -4.47 5.56
C LYS A 201 19.33 -3.77 4.21
N SER A 202 18.19 -3.26 3.73
CA SER A 202 18.06 -2.79 2.36
C SER A 202 18.61 -1.39 2.13
N GLN A 203 18.50 -0.47 3.11
CA GLN A 203 18.92 0.92 2.91
C GLN A 203 20.43 1.07 2.72
N PRO A 204 21.32 0.44 3.52
CA PRO A 204 22.76 0.53 3.28
C PRO A 204 23.16 -0.09 1.93
N GLN A 205 22.53 -1.19 1.53
CA GLN A 205 22.76 -1.83 0.23
C GLN A 205 22.35 -0.91 -0.93
N PHE A 206 21.21 -0.23 -0.78
CA PHE A 206 20.71 0.72 -1.78
C PHE A 206 21.61 1.95 -1.88
N LEU A 207 22.03 2.54 -0.75
CA LEU A 207 22.96 3.67 -0.72
C LEU A 207 24.32 3.29 -1.31
N ALA A 208 24.83 2.10 -1.00
CA ALA A 208 26.06 1.59 -1.60
C ALA A 208 25.94 1.43 -3.12
N LEU A 209 24.79 0.95 -3.61
CA LEU A 209 24.51 0.88 -5.04
C LEU A 209 24.53 2.29 -5.65
N LEU A 210 23.76 3.25 -5.12
CA LEU A 210 23.72 4.63 -5.64
C LEU A 210 25.10 5.30 -5.65
N ARG A 211 25.96 5.01 -4.67
CA ARG A 211 27.34 5.54 -4.58
C ARG A 211 28.34 4.86 -5.49
N SER A 212 28.08 3.62 -5.90
CA SER A 212 28.86 2.98 -6.97
C SER A 212 28.58 3.71 -8.29
N VAL A 213 29.42 3.55 -9.32
CA VAL A 213 29.14 4.07 -10.67
C VAL A 213 27.94 3.32 -11.27
N SER A 214 26.77 3.63 -10.73
CA SER A 214 25.54 2.88 -10.86
C SER A 214 25.03 3.04 -12.28
N LYS A 215 24.99 1.93 -13.02
CA LYS A 215 24.37 1.91 -14.33
C LYS A 215 22.89 1.65 -14.14
N LYS A 216 22.03 2.36 -14.88
CA LYS A 216 20.55 2.16 -14.93
C LYS A 216 20.13 0.69 -14.83
N LYS A 217 20.80 -0.22 -15.56
CA LYS A 217 20.50 -1.67 -15.56
C LYS A 217 20.66 -2.34 -14.18
N GLU A 218 21.61 -1.91 -13.35
CA GLU A 218 21.79 -2.47 -12.01
C GLU A 218 20.70 -1.98 -11.05
N LEU A 219 20.31 -0.70 -11.14
CA LEU A 219 19.17 -0.15 -10.39
C LEU A 219 17.86 -0.85 -10.76
N GLU A 220 17.63 -1.04 -12.06
CA GLU A 220 16.51 -1.80 -12.59
C GLU A 220 16.46 -3.23 -12.06
N LYS A 221 17.61 -3.92 -11.99
CA LYS A 221 17.72 -5.26 -11.41
C LYS A 221 17.45 -5.24 -9.91
N TRP A 222 17.99 -4.26 -9.20
CA TRP A 222 17.80 -4.10 -7.76
C TRP A 222 16.33 -3.90 -7.42
N PHE A 223 15.60 -3.03 -8.14
CA PHE A 223 14.17 -2.81 -7.91
C PHE A 223 13.33 -4.06 -8.14
N ARG A 224 13.61 -4.83 -9.20
CA ARG A 224 12.91 -6.09 -9.47
C ARG A 224 13.16 -7.10 -8.35
N GLN A 225 14.41 -7.26 -7.92
CA GLN A 225 14.73 -8.15 -6.79
C GLN A 225 14.07 -7.69 -5.49
N TRP A 226 14.08 -6.39 -5.22
CA TRP A 226 13.41 -5.81 -4.06
C TRP A 226 11.90 -6.09 -4.10
N PHE A 227 11.26 -5.89 -5.26
CA PHE A 227 9.84 -6.18 -5.46
C PHE A 227 9.50 -7.67 -5.28
N LEU A 228 10.27 -8.59 -5.86
CA LEU A 228 10.06 -10.04 -5.67
C LEU A 228 10.23 -10.47 -4.19
N SER A 229 11.20 -9.87 -3.50
CA SER A 229 11.37 -10.06 -2.06
C SER A 229 10.20 -9.49 -1.25
N TRP A 230 9.62 -8.39 -1.74
CA TRP A 230 8.42 -7.81 -1.18
C TRP A 230 7.23 -8.73 -1.43
N GLU A 231 6.91 -9.19 -2.64
CA GLU A 231 5.73 -10.05 -2.88
C GLU A 231 5.72 -11.35 -2.07
N GLY A 232 6.89 -11.77 -1.60
CA GLY A 232 7.03 -12.92 -0.72
C GLY A 232 7.39 -14.20 -1.46
N GLU A 233 7.65 -14.11 -2.77
CA GLU A 233 8.17 -15.22 -3.56
C GLU A 233 9.47 -15.78 -2.98
N THR A 234 10.31 -14.89 -2.44
CA THR A 234 11.58 -15.24 -1.80
C THR A 234 11.58 -15.06 -0.28
N ASN A 235 10.43 -14.73 0.34
CA ASN A 235 10.31 -14.50 1.79
C ASN A 235 9.30 -15.46 2.45
N PRO A 236 9.76 -16.61 3.00
CA PRO A 236 8.90 -17.61 3.64
C PRO A 236 8.04 -17.08 4.78
N ALA A 237 8.56 -16.14 5.58
CA ALA A 237 7.83 -15.55 6.69
C ALA A 237 6.63 -14.73 6.20
N ARG A 238 6.80 -13.98 5.09
CA ARG A 238 5.68 -13.26 4.45
C ARG A 238 4.67 -14.22 3.86
N LYS A 239 5.10 -15.29 3.18
CA LYS A 239 4.19 -16.31 2.63
C LYS A 239 3.34 -16.95 3.73
N ALA A 240 3.96 -17.31 4.86
CA ALA A 240 3.26 -17.83 6.03
C ALA A 240 2.26 -16.81 6.61
N ARG A 241 2.63 -15.52 6.67
CA ARG A 241 1.72 -14.44 7.10
C ARG A 241 0.52 -14.28 6.16
N ILE A 242 0.71 -14.34 4.84
CA ILE A 242 -0.39 -14.25 3.87
C ILE A 242 -1.38 -15.39 4.08
N ILE A 243 -0.88 -16.63 4.20
CA ILE A 243 -1.73 -17.81 4.47
C ILE A 243 -2.48 -17.66 5.79
N ARG A 244 -1.79 -17.20 6.84
CA ARG A 244 -2.42 -16.94 8.14
C ARG A 244 -3.51 -15.88 8.03
N ASN A 245 -3.26 -14.76 7.35
CA ASN A 245 -4.25 -13.69 7.16
C ASN A 245 -5.46 -14.16 6.36
N LYS A 246 -5.28 -14.99 5.32
CA LYS A 246 -6.39 -15.60 4.58
C LYS A 246 -7.27 -16.46 5.49
N LYS A 247 -6.66 -17.29 6.35
CA LYS A 247 -7.41 -18.07 7.35
C LYS A 247 -8.19 -17.17 8.33
N ARG A 248 -7.61 -16.04 8.73
CA ARG A 248 -8.28 -15.05 9.60
C ARG A 248 -9.49 -14.42 8.92
N ILE A 249 -9.36 -14.07 7.64
CA ILE A 249 -10.49 -13.55 6.83
C ILE A 249 -11.64 -14.56 6.79
N LEU A 250 -11.35 -15.85 6.55
CA LEU A 250 -12.39 -16.88 6.54
C LEU A 250 -13.10 -17.05 7.89
N LEU A 251 -12.37 -16.91 9.00
CA LEU A 251 -12.97 -16.96 10.34
C LEU A 251 -13.92 -15.78 10.58
N ILE A 252 -13.58 -14.59 10.08
CA ILE A 252 -14.46 -13.42 10.15
C ILE A 252 -15.67 -13.61 9.24
N ASP A 253 -15.47 -14.04 7.99
CA ASP A 253 -16.58 -14.25 7.05
C ASP A 253 -17.62 -15.21 7.63
N ALA A 254 -17.20 -16.27 8.33
CA ALA A 254 -18.10 -17.22 9.00
C ALA A 254 -19.00 -16.58 10.08
N ILE A 255 -18.62 -15.43 10.65
CA ILE A 255 -19.38 -14.67 11.66
C ILE A 255 -20.36 -13.69 11.00
N LEU A 256 -20.12 -13.31 9.74
CA LEU A 256 -20.94 -12.32 9.03
C LEU A 256 -22.33 -12.87 8.68
N THR A 257 -23.32 -11.99 8.78
CA THR A 257 -24.69 -12.28 8.33
C THR A 257 -24.85 -12.04 6.83
N PRO A 258 -25.90 -12.58 6.18
CA PRO A 258 -26.22 -12.23 4.80
C PRO A 258 -26.43 -10.72 4.58
N GLY A 259 -26.97 -10.01 5.58
CA GLY A 259 -27.15 -8.56 5.53
C GLY A 259 -25.83 -7.80 5.49
N GLN A 260 -24.86 -8.22 6.31
CA GLN A 260 -23.51 -7.62 6.34
C GLN A 260 -22.72 -7.91 5.05
N ARG A 261 -22.87 -9.11 4.47
CA ARG A 261 -22.31 -9.41 3.14
C ARG A 261 -22.92 -8.53 2.05
N LEU A 262 -24.23 -8.29 2.10
CA LEU A 262 -24.90 -7.39 1.18
C LEU A 262 -24.44 -5.93 1.35
N HIS A 263 -24.18 -5.50 2.58
CA HIS A 263 -23.57 -4.18 2.85
C HIS A 263 -22.22 -4.07 2.15
N ALA A 264 -21.32 -5.04 2.34
CA ALA A 264 -20.02 -5.05 1.66
C ALA A 264 -20.13 -5.02 0.13
N VAL A 265 -21.13 -5.70 -0.45
CA VAL A 265 -21.38 -5.63 -1.91
C VAL A 265 -21.78 -4.23 -2.37
N ARG A 266 -22.56 -3.49 -1.56
CA ARG A 266 -22.95 -2.11 -1.87
C ARG A 266 -21.75 -1.16 -1.76
N GLU A 267 -20.90 -1.33 -0.77
CA GLU A 267 -19.64 -0.56 -0.69
C GLU A 267 -18.80 -0.77 -1.96
N LEU A 268 -18.78 -1.99 -2.52
CA LEU A 268 -18.12 -2.24 -3.81
C LEU A 268 -18.79 -1.52 -4.99
N ASP A 269 -20.11 -1.29 -4.96
CA ASP A 269 -20.81 -0.55 -6.02
C ASP A 269 -20.32 0.91 -6.06
N ASP A 270 -20.21 1.55 -4.89
CA ASP A 270 -19.68 2.91 -4.76
C ASP A 270 -18.24 3.00 -5.31
N TRP A 271 -17.41 1.99 -5.04
CA TRP A 271 -16.06 1.92 -5.62
C TRP A 271 -16.08 1.73 -7.14
N VAL A 272 -16.99 0.93 -7.68
CA VAL A 272 -17.13 0.76 -9.13
C VAL A 272 -17.52 2.08 -9.79
N GLU A 273 -18.45 2.83 -9.20
CA GLU A 273 -18.87 4.15 -9.67
C GLU A 273 -17.71 5.15 -9.65
N ILE A 274 -16.96 5.24 -8.54
CA ILE A 274 -15.76 6.09 -8.44
C ILE A 274 -14.76 5.76 -9.55
N LEU A 275 -14.54 4.47 -9.83
CA LEU A 275 -13.63 4.04 -10.89
C LEU A 275 -14.15 4.42 -12.27
N GLU A 276 -15.44 4.26 -12.54
CA GLU A 276 -16.07 4.66 -13.81
C GLU A 276 -15.96 6.17 -14.03
N GLU A 277 -16.32 6.98 -13.05
CA GLU A 277 -16.20 8.44 -13.12
C GLU A 277 -14.77 8.90 -13.42
N THR A 278 -13.78 8.23 -12.80
CA THR A 278 -12.36 8.54 -12.96
C THR A 278 -11.83 8.12 -14.34
N ILE A 279 -12.38 7.05 -14.93
CA ILE A 279 -12.05 6.60 -16.27
C ILE A 279 -12.65 7.55 -17.32
N GLU A 280 -13.90 7.98 -17.13
CA GLU A 280 -14.67 8.74 -18.12
C GLU A 280 -14.37 10.25 -18.11
N ASN A 281 -13.91 10.80 -16.98
CA ASN A 281 -13.64 12.24 -16.81
C ASN A 281 -12.15 12.52 -16.58
N PRO A 282 -11.32 12.54 -17.64
CA PRO A 282 -9.87 12.68 -17.54
C PRO A 282 -9.38 14.05 -17.07
#